data_AF-A0A7L0JNH9-F1
#
_entry.id   AF-A0A7L0JNH9-F1
#
_cell.length_a   1.000
_cell.length_b   1.000
_cell.length_c   1.000
_cell.angle_alpha   90.00
_cell.angle_beta   90.00
_cell.angle_gamma   90.00
#
_symmetry.space_group_name_H-M   'P 1'
#
loop_
_entity.id
_entity.type
_entity.pdbx_description
1 polymer ?
#
loop_
_entity_poly.entity_id
_entity_poly.type
_entity_poly.pdbx_seq_one_letter_code
_entity_poly.pdbx_strand_id
1 'polypeptide(L)'
;PGPPATSNAAQMLRNFCRWQRDLNVPDEDSPLHFDTAILFTRQDLCGAATCDTLGMADVGTACDPERSCAIVEDDGLQSAFTAAHELGHIFSMPHDDSQHCAELNGPTGSLRRVMAPVMSSVPPGEMWSPCSARFITDFLDNGHGTTRHPPVPAALGTSHAAVSPPHRSLPPG
;
A
#
# COMPACT_ATOMS: atom_id res chain seq x y z
N PRO A 1 3.69 22.05 10.63
CA PRO A 1 5.06 21.47 10.55
C PRO A 1 5.02 20.14 9.78
N GLY A 2 6.04 19.82 8.97
CA GLY A 2 6.14 18.55 8.25
C GLY A 2 6.63 17.38 9.12
N PRO A 3 6.75 16.16 8.57
CA PRO A 3 7.30 15.01 9.29
C PRO A 3 8.78 15.22 9.66
N PRO A 4 9.29 14.61 10.76
CA PRO A 4 10.72 14.64 11.08
C PRO A 4 11.58 13.98 9.99
N ALA A 5 12.55 14.75 9.48
CA ALA A 5 13.46 14.32 8.41
C ALA A 5 14.67 13.53 8.93
N THR A 6 15.13 12.55 8.14
CA THR A 6 16.31 11.71 8.41
C THR A 6 16.82 11.12 7.09
N SER A 7 18.11 10.81 6.97
CA SER A 7 18.64 10.09 5.81
C SER A 7 18.28 8.61 5.81
N ASN A 8 17.87 8.03 6.95
CA ASN A 8 17.45 6.62 6.97
C ASN A 8 16.07 6.47 6.32
N ALA A 9 16.01 5.89 5.12
CA ALA A 9 14.79 5.79 4.31
C ALA A 9 13.63 5.10 5.07
N ALA A 10 13.92 3.99 5.76
CA ALA A 10 12.92 3.27 6.54
C ALA A 10 12.37 4.10 7.72
N GLN A 11 13.21 4.88 8.38
CA GLN A 11 12.78 5.78 9.45
C GLN A 11 12.02 6.99 8.91
N MET A 12 12.44 7.55 7.77
CA MET A 12 11.75 8.63 7.08
C MET A 12 10.33 8.20 6.69
N LEU A 13 10.18 7.01 6.10
CA LEU A 13 8.87 6.45 5.76
C LEU A 13 7.99 6.33 7.00
N ARG A 14 8.46 5.70 8.08
CA ARG A 14 7.70 5.59 9.34
C ARG A 14 7.30 6.94 9.95
N ASN A 15 8.15 7.96 9.81
CA ASN A 15 7.83 9.31 10.28
C ASN A 15 6.75 9.95 9.42
N PHE A 16 6.87 9.81 8.09
CA PHE A 16 5.91 10.34 7.14
C PHE A 16 4.54 9.67 7.25
N CYS A 17 4.47 8.33 7.31
CA CYS A 17 3.22 7.59 7.42
C CYS A 17 2.44 7.96 8.70
N ARG A 18 3.14 8.20 9.81
CA ARG A 18 2.50 8.70 11.05
C ARG A 18 1.97 10.12 10.90
N TRP A 19 2.73 10.98 10.23
CA TRP A 19 2.35 12.37 10.03
C TRP A 19 1.18 12.53 9.05
N GLN A 20 1.18 11.80 7.93
CA GLN A 20 0.10 11.87 6.94
C GLN A 20 -1.23 11.40 7.55
N ARG A 21 -1.20 10.37 8.40
CA ARG A 21 -2.41 9.80 9.02
C ARG A 21 -3.19 10.86 9.80
N ASP A 22 -2.48 11.75 10.49
CA ASP A 22 -3.11 12.84 11.28
C ASP A 22 -3.71 13.95 10.41
N LEU A 23 -3.41 13.95 9.10
CA LEU A 23 -4.04 14.83 8.10
C LEU A 23 -5.22 14.17 7.38
N ASN A 24 -5.31 12.84 7.40
CA ASN A 24 -6.39 12.12 6.75
C ASN A 24 -7.68 12.19 7.59
N VAL A 25 -8.82 11.95 6.95
CA VAL A 25 -10.12 11.91 7.61
C VAL A 25 -10.72 10.51 7.53
N PRO A 26 -11.45 10.04 8.58
CA PRO A 26 -12.03 8.69 8.55
C PRO A 26 -13.19 8.51 7.56
N ASP A 27 -13.85 9.62 7.18
CA ASP A 27 -14.97 9.61 6.24
C ASP A 27 -14.43 9.55 4.80
N GLU A 28 -14.52 8.40 4.16
CA GLU A 28 -14.02 8.18 2.80
C GLU A 28 -14.76 8.95 1.72
N ASP A 29 -16.01 9.37 1.99
CA ASP A 29 -16.78 10.21 1.08
C ASP A 29 -16.39 11.69 1.19
N SER A 30 -15.55 12.04 2.17
CA SER A 30 -15.05 13.40 2.36
C SER A 30 -14.06 13.79 1.25
N PRO A 31 -14.15 15.00 0.67
CA PRO A 31 -13.17 15.50 -0.30
C PRO A 31 -11.77 15.73 0.31
N LEU A 32 -11.65 15.63 1.64
CA LEU A 32 -10.37 15.72 2.36
C LEU A 32 -9.74 14.35 2.60
N HIS A 33 -10.45 13.25 2.32
CA HIS A 33 -9.91 11.91 2.40
C HIS A 33 -8.94 11.66 1.25
N PHE A 34 -7.88 10.92 1.53
CA PHE A 34 -6.97 10.42 0.51
C PHE A 34 -6.60 8.97 0.79
N ASP A 35 -6.49 8.17 -0.27
CA ASP A 35 -6.18 6.74 -0.15
C ASP A 35 -4.69 6.50 0.07
N THR A 36 -3.84 7.39 -0.45
CA THR A 36 -2.38 7.26 -0.40
C THR A 36 -1.68 8.62 -0.30
N ALA A 37 -0.50 8.64 0.30
CA ALA A 37 0.31 9.84 0.48
C ALA A 37 1.74 9.64 -0.04
N ILE A 38 2.30 10.64 -0.73
CA ILE A 38 3.68 10.60 -1.23
C ILE A 38 4.45 11.82 -0.73
N LEU A 39 5.60 11.60 -0.12
CA LEU A 39 6.52 12.65 0.28
C LEU A 39 7.67 12.76 -0.72
N PHE A 40 7.82 13.92 -1.35
CA PHE A 40 9.02 14.27 -2.11
C PHE A 40 10.02 15.00 -1.20
N THR A 41 11.28 14.61 -1.25
CA THR A 41 12.36 15.22 -0.47
C THR A 41 13.63 15.32 -1.28
N ARG A 42 14.46 16.35 -1.05
CA ARG A 42 15.83 16.43 -1.60
C ARG A 42 16.89 15.91 -0.62
N GLN A 43 16.46 15.27 0.46
CA GLN A 43 17.32 14.57 1.40
C GLN A 43 17.81 13.27 0.75
N ASP A 44 19.11 13.06 0.73
CA ASP A 44 19.75 11.80 0.32
C ASP A 44 19.26 10.65 1.22
N LEU A 45 18.56 9.69 0.62
CA LEU A 45 17.92 8.55 1.25
C LEU A 45 18.82 7.31 1.23
N CYS A 46 19.12 6.81 2.43
CA CYS A 46 19.97 5.66 2.65
C CYS A 46 19.19 4.45 3.15
N GLY A 47 19.38 3.32 2.48
CA GLY A 47 18.96 2.01 2.94
C GLY A 47 19.89 1.47 4.04
N ALA A 48 19.81 0.15 4.30
CA ALA A 48 20.62 -0.48 5.35
C ALA A 48 22.11 -0.56 5.01
N ALA A 49 22.46 -0.64 3.72
CA ALA A 49 23.82 -0.88 3.24
C ALA A 49 24.36 0.21 2.30
N THR A 50 23.51 0.85 1.50
CA THR A 50 23.90 1.90 0.54
C THR A 50 22.88 3.04 0.51
N CYS A 51 23.26 4.15 -0.15
CA CYS A 51 22.37 5.29 -0.42
C CYS A 51 21.99 5.38 -1.90
N ASP A 52 21.87 4.22 -2.56
CA ASP A 52 21.40 4.15 -3.96
C ASP A 52 19.85 4.10 -4.03
N THR A 53 19.18 4.21 -2.88
CA THR A 53 17.73 4.10 -2.75
C THR A 53 17.07 5.44 -3.01
N LEU A 54 16.35 5.57 -4.12
CA LEU A 54 15.64 6.80 -4.46
C LEU A 54 14.22 6.87 -3.87
N GLY A 55 13.73 5.81 -3.23
CA GLY A 55 12.38 5.78 -2.68
C GLY A 55 12.15 4.60 -1.75
N MET A 56 11.04 4.64 -1.00
CA MET A 56 10.60 3.51 -0.19
C MET A 56 9.10 3.57 0.05
N ALA A 57 8.45 2.42 -0.04
CA ALA A 57 7.05 2.21 0.33
C ALA A 57 6.84 0.85 1.01
N ASP A 58 5.72 0.73 1.74
CA ASP A 58 5.24 -0.56 2.20
C ASP A 58 4.53 -1.31 1.06
N VAL A 59 4.65 -2.63 1.03
CA VAL A 59 4.07 -3.45 -0.04
C VAL A 59 2.61 -3.81 0.27
N GLY A 60 1.72 -3.59 -0.69
CA GLY A 60 0.33 -4.04 -0.64
C GLY A 60 -0.55 -3.29 0.37
N THR A 61 -0.31 -1.99 0.55
CA THR A 61 -0.95 -1.16 1.57
C THR A 61 -1.90 -0.11 1.01
N ALA A 62 -2.26 -0.16 -0.28
CA ALA A 62 -3.05 0.87 -0.96
C ALA A 62 -4.28 1.37 -0.20
N CYS A 63 -4.97 0.48 0.53
CA CYS A 63 -6.18 0.79 1.29
C CYS A 63 -5.99 0.70 2.81
N ASP A 64 -4.74 0.68 3.30
CA ASP A 64 -4.42 0.79 4.73
C ASP A 64 -4.08 2.25 5.06
N PRO A 65 -4.96 3.01 5.73
CA PRO A 65 -4.75 4.44 5.96
C PRO A 65 -3.52 4.74 6.85
N GLU A 66 -3.02 3.76 7.61
CA GLU A 66 -1.80 3.92 8.41
C GLU A 66 -0.52 3.65 7.62
N ARG A 67 -0.61 2.92 6.50
CA ARG A 67 0.53 2.36 5.77
C ARG A 67 0.56 2.65 4.26
N SER A 68 -0.49 3.27 3.70
CA SER A 68 -0.55 3.70 2.30
C SER A 68 0.26 4.98 2.09
N CYS A 69 1.58 4.83 2.07
CA CYS A 69 2.52 5.94 2.03
C CYS A 69 3.80 5.55 1.30
N ALA A 70 4.36 6.51 0.57
CA ALA A 70 5.66 6.39 -0.08
C ALA A 70 6.53 7.62 0.18
N ILE A 71 7.84 7.44 0.17
CA ILE A 71 8.81 8.53 0.13
C ILE A 71 9.62 8.45 -1.17
N VAL A 72 9.94 9.60 -1.74
CA VAL A 72 10.69 9.73 -2.99
C VAL A 72 11.77 10.80 -2.80
N GLU A 73 13.01 10.43 -3.10
CA GLU A 73 14.09 11.37 -3.31
C GLU A 73 13.92 12.05 -4.68
N ASP A 74 13.83 13.37 -4.67
CA ASP A 74 13.72 14.21 -5.86
C ASP A 74 15.11 14.50 -6.45
N ASP A 75 15.44 13.75 -7.51
CA ASP A 75 16.61 13.92 -8.36
C ASP A 75 16.31 14.68 -9.67
N GLY A 76 15.12 15.29 -9.78
CA GLY A 76 14.63 15.96 -10.97
C GLY A 76 13.42 15.25 -11.59
N LEU A 77 13.24 15.38 -12.92
CA LEU A 77 12.05 14.87 -13.61
C LEU A 77 11.91 13.34 -13.54
N GLN A 78 13.02 12.62 -13.36
CA GLN A 78 13.02 11.15 -13.28
C GLN A 78 12.38 10.63 -11.98
N SER A 79 12.27 11.46 -10.95
CA SER A 79 11.50 11.15 -9.71
C SER A 79 10.06 10.74 -9.96
N ALA A 80 9.47 11.08 -11.12
CA ALA A 80 8.16 10.56 -11.54
C ALA A 80 8.15 9.04 -11.73
N PHE A 81 9.24 8.46 -12.25
CA PHE A 81 9.38 7.00 -12.36
C PHE A 81 9.63 6.36 -10.99
N THR A 82 10.38 7.02 -10.12
CA THR A 82 10.54 6.57 -8.73
C THR A 82 9.21 6.57 -8.00
N ALA A 83 8.41 7.64 -8.10
CA ALA A 83 7.07 7.68 -7.53
C ALA A 83 6.17 6.57 -8.08
N ALA A 84 6.23 6.30 -9.40
CA ALA A 84 5.49 5.19 -10.00
C ALA A 84 5.96 3.82 -9.49
N HIS A 85 7.26 3.63 -9.28
CA HIS A 85 7.84 2.41 -8.70
C HIS A 85 7.33 2.17 -7.28
N GLU A 86 7.41 3.19 -6.41
CA GLU A 86 6.95 3.09 -5.03
C GLU A 86 5.42 2.87 -4.94
N LEU A 87 4.64 3.52 -5.81
CA LEU A 87 3.21 3.22 -5.96
C LEU A 87 2.97 1.78 -6.41
N GLY A 88 3.82 1.22 -7.27
CA GLY A 88 3.78 -0.19 -7.65
C GLY A 88 3.88 -1.10 -6.43
N HIS A 89 4.81 -0.81 -5.51
CA HIS A 89 4.89 -1.53 -4.23
C HIS A 89 3.61 -1.41 -3.40
N ILE A 90 3.03 -0.20 -3.29
CA ILE A 90 1.75 0.01 -2.60
C ILE A 90 0.64 -0.87 -3.19
N PHE A 91 0.65 -1.10 -4.51
CA PHE A 91 -0.24 -2.04 -5.22
C PHE A 91 0.27 -3.49 -5.25
N SER A 92 1.09 -3.88 -4.28
CA SER A 92 1.60 -5.23 -4.07
C SER A 92 2.54 -5.76 -5.16
N MET A 93 3.06 -4.90 -6.05
CA MET A 93 4.02 -5.35 -7.06
C MET A 93 5.39 -5.62 -6.42
N PRO A 94 5.99 -6.81 -6.61
CA PRO A 94 7.39 -7.05 -6.26
C PRO A 94 8.32 -6.51 -7.36
N HIS A 95 9.62 -6.49 -7.08
CA HIS A 95 10.61 -6.25 -8.12
C HIS A 95 10.58 -7.35 -9.20
N ASP A 96 10.93 -6.96 -10.42
CA ASP A 96 10.92 -7.82 -11.61
C ASP A 96 11.98 -8.94 -11.60
N ASP A 97 13.01 -8.82 -10.76
CA ASP A 97 14.04 -9.84 -10.53
C ASP A 97 13.69 -10.82 -9.39
N SER A 98 12.55 -10.61 -8.72
CA SER A 98 12.10 -11.49 -7.65
C SER A 98 11.73 -12.89 -8.17
N GLN A 99 11.84 -13.89 -7.31
CA GLN A 99 11.48 -15.28 -7.65
C GLN A 99 10.04 -15.41 -8.17
N HIS A 100 9.11 -14.60 -7.63
CA HIS A 100 7.71 -14.59 -8.06
C HIS A 100 7.51 -14.08 -9.50
N CYS A 101 8.45 -13.27 -9.99
CA CYS A 101 8.41 -12.72 -11.33
C CYS A 101 9.18 -13.53 -12.37
N ALA A 102 10.05 -14.45 -11.95
CA ALA A 102 10.92 -15.20 -12.85
C ALA A 102 10.14 -15.96 -13.94
N GLU A 103 9.05 -16.64 -13.56
CA GLU A 103 8.20 -17.38 -14.50
C GLU A 103 7.30 -16.46 -15.34
N LEU A 104 6.73 -15.42 -14.72
CA LEU A 104 5.78 -14.50 -15.37
C LEU A 104 6.45 -13.61 -16.43
N ASN A 105 7.68 -13.16 -16.17
CA ASN A 105 8.44 -12.33 -17.10
C ASN A 105 9.17 -13.14 -18.18
N GLY A 106 9.36 -14.44 -17.94
CA GLY A 106 10.04 -15.34 -18.87
C GLY A 106 11.54 -15.01 -19.07
N PRO A 107 12.17 -15.60 -20.10
CA PRO A 107 13.62 -15.54 -20.30
C PRO A 107 14.18 -14.16 -20.63
N THR A 108 13.34 -13.24 -21.11
CA THR A 108 13.78 -11.93 -21.59
C THR A 108 14.09 -10.95 -20.46
N GLY A 109 13.63 -11.21 -19.22
CA GLY A 109 13.90 -10.37 -18.07
C GLY A 109 13.32 -8.95 -18.20
N SER A 110 12.59 -8.48 -17.20
CA SER A 110 11.97 -7.15 -17.24
C SER A 110 12.92 -6.04 -16.79
N LEU A 111 14.17 -6.05 -17.27
CA LEU A 111 15.25 -5.15 -16.81
C LEU A 111 15.04 -3.66 -17.12
N ARG A 112 14.05 -3.34 -17.96
CA ARG A 112 13.71 -1.97 -18.39
C ARG A 112 12.24 -1.68 -18.19
N ARG A 113 11.70 -2.06 -17.04
CA ARG A 113 10.32 -1.78 -16.62
C ARG A 113 10.36 -0.95 -15.34
N VAL A 114 9.20 -0.40 -14.95
CA VAL A 114 9.08 0.43 -13.76
C VAL A 114 9.51 -0.32 -12.50
N MET A 115 9.17 -1.61 -12.35
CA MET A 115 9.51 -2.42 -11.18
C MET A 115 10.87 -3.11 -11.25
N ALA A 116 11.77 -2.67 -12.15
CA ALA A 116 13.17 -3.11 -12.09
C ALA A 116 13.80 -2.63 -10.77
N PRO A 117 14.63 -3.44 -10.09
CA PRO A 117 15.24 -3.09 -8.80
C PRO A 117 16.24 -1.93 -8.88
N VAL A 118 16.72 -1.64 -10.10
CA VAL A 118 17.59 -0.51 -10.40
C VAL A 118 16.93 0.28 -11.52
N MET A 119 16.68 1.56 -11.25
CA MET A 119 16.04 2.45 -12.22
C MET A 119 16.91 2.59 -13.47
N SER A 120 16.32 2.28 -14.62
CA SER A 120 16.96 2.43 -15.93
C SER A 120 16.00 3.14 -16.90
N SER A 121 16.46 3.48 -18.10
CA SER A 121 15.60 4.09 -19.10
C SER A 121 14.44 3.15 -19.46
N VAL A 122 13.24 3.49 -19.00
CA VAL A 122 11.98 2.79 -19.32
C VAL A 122 11.50 3.24 -20.70
N PRO A 123 11.45 2.35 -21.71
CA PRO A 123 10.98 2.71 -23.04
C PRO A 123 9.48 3.00 -23.03
N PRO A 124 9.01 3.98 -23.83
CA PRO A 124 7.59 4.23 -23.99
C PRO A 124 6.90 3.03 -24.67
N GLY A 125 5.67 2.71 -24.27
CA GLY A 125 4.82 1.67 -24.87
C GLY A 125 4.62 0.43 -24.01
N GLU A 126 5.62 0.02 -23.22
CA GLU A 126 5.51 -1.12 -22.29
C GLU A 126 6.28 -0.84 -21.00
N MET A 127 5.72 0.02 -20.15
CA MET A 127 6.40 0.44 -18.91
C MET A 127 6.32 -0.61 -17.80
N TRP A 128 5.25 -1.40 -17.77
CA TRP A 128 4.99 -2.42 -16.75
C TRP A 128 5.29 -3.83 -17.30
N SER A 129 5.79 -4.71 -16.45
CA SER A 129 6.03 -6.11 -16.83
C SER A 129 4.75 -6.96 -16.76
N PRO A 130 4.73 -8.15 -17.40
CA PRO A 130 3.68 -9.14 -17.16
C PRO A 130 3.52 -9.49 -15.68
N CYS A 131 4.63 -9.56 -14.93
CA CYS A 131 4.58 -9.79 -13.48
C CYS A 131 3.87 -8.65 -12.75
N SER A 132 4.27 -7.39 -12.97
CA SER A 132 3.65 -6.22 -12.35
C SER A 132 2.15 -6.17 -12.62
N ALA A 133 1.75 -6.37 -13.88
CA ALA A 133 0.35 -6.40 -14.30
C ALA A 133 -0.43 -7.50 -13.58
N ARG A 134 0.16 -8.69 -13.42
CA ARG A 134 -0.47 -9.80 -12.71
C ARG A 134 -0.67 -9.47 -11.23
N PHE A 135 0.33 -8.93 -10.54
CA PHE A 135 0.25 -8.66 -9.11
C PHE A 135 -0.79 -7.61 -8.74
N ILE A 136 -0.88 -6.50 -9.49
CA ILE A 136 -1.95 -5.52 -9.24
C ILE A 136 -3.34 -6.09 -9.58
N THR A 137 -3.44 -6.93 -10.61
CA THR A 137 -4.71 -7.58 -10.96
C THR A 137 -5.17 -8.48 -9.82
N ASP A 138 -4.31 -9.37 -9.33
CA ASP A 138 -4.62 -10.25 -8.21
C ASP A 138 -4.90 -9.45 -6.92
N PHE A 139 -4.18 -8.36 -6.67
CA PHE A 139 -4.42 -7.50 -5.52
C PHE A 139 -5.84 -6.90 -5.54
N LEU A 140 -6.25 -6.35 -6.68
CA LEU A 140 -7.58 -5.75 -6.84
C LEU A 140 -8.70 -6.80 -6.88
N ASP A 141 -8.50 -7.92 -7.56
CA ASP A 141 -9.48 -9.02 -7.67
C ASP A 141 -9.78 -9.66 -6.30
N ASN A 142 -8.81 -9.65 -5.38
CA ASN A 142 -8.99 -10.11 -4.00
C ASN A 142 -9.64 -9.06 -3.08
N GLY A 143 -10.08 -7.92 -3.63
CA GLY A 143 -10.78 -6.88 -2.86
C GLY A 143 -9.87 -5.95 -2.08
N HIS A 144 -8.54 -5.99 -2.28
CA HIS A 144 -7.63 -5.07 -1.59
C HIS A 144 -7.63 -3.64 -2.15
N GLY A 145 -8.41 -3.39 -3.21
CA GLY A 145 -8.67 -2.06 -3.74
C GLY A 145 -9.91 -1.36 -3.16
N THR A 146 -10.59 -1.96 -2.18
CA THR A 146 -11.73 -1.33 -1.50
C THR A 146 -11.28 -0.74 -0.17
N THR A 147 -11.29 0.59 -0.07
CA THR A 147 -11.04 1.33 1.17
C THR A 147 -12.19 1.15 2.17
N ARG A 148 -13.43 1.13 1.66
CA ARG A 148 -14.64 0.91 2.48
C ARG A 148 -14.56 -0.36 3.30
N HIS A 149 -14.21 -0.22 4.58
CA HIS A 149 -14.56 -1.21 5.57
C HIS A 149 -16.08 -1.42 5.50
N PRO A 150 -16.59 -2.66 5.52
CA PRO A 150 -18.02 -2.85 5.79
C PRO A 150 -18.31 -2.12 7.11
N PRO A 151 -19.42 -1.38 7.22
CA PRO A 151 -19.74 -0.68 8.45
C PRO A 151 -19.63 -1.71 9.57
N VAL A 152 -18.77 -1.44 10.56
CA VAL A 152 -18.78 -2.17 11.83
C VAL A 152 -20.26 -2.22 12.20
N PRO A 153 -20.90 -3.40 12.32
CA PRO A 153 -22.30 -3.44 12.71
C PRO A 153 -22.34 -2.65 14.00
N ALA A 154 -23.03 -1.51 13.99
CA ALA A 154 -23.23 -0.70 15.18
C ALA A 154 -23.63 -1.71 16.24
N ALA A 155 -22.76 -1.90 17.25
CA ALA A 155 -22.97 -2.89 18.27
C ALA A 155 -24.41 -2.70 18.73
N LEU A 156 -25.26 -3.66 18.40
CA LEU A 156 -26.66 -3.61 18.78
C LEU A 156 -26.62 -3.64 20.30
N GLY A 157 -26.76 -2.45 20.89
CA GLY A 157 -27.11 -2.30 22.27
C GLY A 157 -28.45 -2.97 22.45
N THR A 158 -28.44 -4.24 22.83
CA THR A 158 -29.59 -4.90 23.44
C THR A 158 -29.15 -5.49 24.75
N SER A 159 -29.39 -4.69 25.80
CA SER A 159 -29.52 -5.21 27.15
C SER A 159 -30.58 -6.33 27.15
N HIS A 160 -30.16 -7.51 27.61
CA HIS A 160 -30.95 -8.50 28.35
C HIS A 160 -32.45 -8.65 28.02
N ALA A 161 -32.80 -9.77 27.40
CA ALA A 161 -33.75 -10.73 27.99
C ALA A 161 -33.74 -12.04 27.17
N ALA A 162 -33.12 -13.08 27.73
CA ALA A 162 -33.37 -14.44 27.28
C ALA A 162 -34.82 -14.80 27.67
N VAL A 163 -35.70 -14.94 26.67
CA VAL A 163 -37.01 -15.57 26.89
C VAL A 163 -36.80 -17.07 26.71
N SER A 164 -36.73 -17.79 27.82
CA SER A 164 -36.78 -19.25 27.82
C SER A 164 -38.17 -19.74 27.33
N PRO A 165 -38.24 -20.84 26.57
CA PRO A 165 -39.52 -21.42 26.17
C PRO A 165 -40.25 -22.02 27.40
N PRO A 166 -41.58 -22.07 27.41
CA PRO A 166 -42.31 -22.66 28.51
C PRO A 166 -42.10 -24.18 28.54
N HIS A 167 -41.63 -24.68 29.69
CA HIS A 167 -41.62 -26.11 29.99
C HIS A 167 -43.06 -26.67 29.94
N ARG A 168 -43.27 -27.65 29.07
CA ARG A 168 -44.52 -28.41 29.00
C ARG A 168 -44.48 -29.50 30.07
N SER A 169 -45.12 -29.26 31.21
CA SER A 169 -45.38 -30.28 32.22
C SER A 169 -46.51 -31.20 31.74
N LEU A 170 -46.21 -32.49 31.57
CA LEU A 170 -47.21 -33.55 31.51
C LEU A 170 -47.75 -33.81 32.93
N PRO A 171 -49.07 -33.95 33.13
CA PRO A 171 -49.60 -34.45 34.39
C PRO A 171 -49.55 -36.00 34.42
N PRO A 172 -49.47 -36.62 35.60
CA PRO A 172 -49.67 -38.06 35.75
C PRO A 172 -51.16 -38.38 35.93
N GLY A 173 -51.63 -39.46 35.30
CA GLY A 173 -52.99 -40.00 35.48
C GLY A 173 -53.64 -40.41 34.18
#